data_AF-A0A0F7VMA5-F1
#
_entry.id   AF-A0A0F7VMA5-F1
#
_cell.length_a   1.000
_cell.length_b   1.000
_cell.length_c   1.000
_cell.angle_alpha   90.00
_cell.angle_beta   90.00
_cell.angle_gamma   90.00
#
_symmetry.space_group_name_H-M   'P 1'
#
loop_
_entity.id
_entity.type
_entity.pdbx_description
1 polymer ?
#
loop_
_entity_poly.entity_id
_entity_poly.type
_entity_poly.pdbx_seq_one_letter_code
_entity_poly.pdbx_strand_id
1 'polypeptide(L)'
;MANAPTRPPTYRSGRRPPKGHRRVPRPMRDRLLTAAQRLDEAGFPDSAADVRAVAAPGGWTMLRAKDTAEKSSGTNLPLTIDRDLRDALKEKADEFGVTLGSVVADGFRKVVAGEWLPPKLARSSTANKVVLNVRVDDDLRKQVDAIKDRLTREAGYRVTQSSIAIAWMAEDLGVDVATVDTEPAE
;
A
#
# COMPACT_ATOMS: atom_id res chain seq x y z
N MET A 1 74.71 -2.87 -25.04
CA MET A 1 74.03 -1.73 -25.70
C MET A 1 72.53 -1.91 -25.49
N ALA A 2 71.88 -0.97 -24.82
CA ALA A 2 70.49 -1.07 -24.38
C ALA A 2 69.55 -0.41 -25.42
N ASN A 3 68.69 -1.20 -26.05
CA ASN A 3 67.61 -0.72 -26.92
C ASN A 3 66.35 -0.48 -26.09
N ALA A 4 66.02 0.78 -25.82
CA ALA A 4 64.76 1.17 -25.18
C ALA A 4 63.69 1.38 -26.27
N PRO A 5 62.52 0.73 -26.21
CA PRO A 5 61.42 1.01 -27.11
C PRO A 5 60.67 2.28 -26.68
N THR A 6 60.75 3.31 -27.52
CA THR A 6 60.03 4.58 -27.39
C THR A 6 58.52 4.35 -27.55
N ARG A 7 57.74 4.56 -26.49
CA ARG A 7 56.26 4.45 -26.51
C ARG A 7 55.65 5.77 -27.01
N PRO A 8 54.73 5.79 -27.99
CA PRO A 8 54.12 7.02 -28.49
C PRO A 8 53.10 7.59 -27.49
N PRO A 9 52.85 8.92 -27.49
CA PRO A 9 51.92 9.57 -26.58
C PRO A 9 50.47 9.25 -26.94
N THR A 10 49.70 8.76 -25.97
CA THR A 10 48.26 8.51 -26.10
C THR A 10 47.47 9.82 -26.07
N TYR A 11 47.08 10.33 -27.23
CA TYR A 11 46.08 11.39 -27.36
C TYR A 11 44.68 10.81 -27.13
N ARG A 12 44.16 10.85 -25.88
CA ARG A 12 42.74 10.66 -25.58
C ARG A 12 42.00 12.01 -25.62
N SER A 13 41.91 12.61 -26.81
CA SER A 13 40.97 13.71 -27.07
C SER A 13 39.63 13.12 -27.51
N GLY A 14 38.81 12.74 -26.53
CA GLY A 14 37.46 12.24 -26.76
C GLY A 14 36.59 12.53 -25.55
N ARG A 15 36.44 13.81 -25.20
CA ARG A 15 35.45 14.22 -24.20
C ARG A 15 34.08 13.81 -24.71
N ARG A 16 33.43 12.84 -24.04
CA ARG A 16 32.04 12.49 -24.32
C ARG A 16 31.18 13.75 -24.23
N PRO A 17 30.28 14.00 -25.19
CA PRO A 17 29.29 15.07 -25.08
C PRO A 17 28.55 14.97 -23.74
N PRO A 18 28.21 16.11 -23.12
CA PRO A 18 27.44 16.11 -21.88
C PRO A 18 26.15 15.32 -22.10
N LYS A 19 25.89 14.38 -21.20
CA LYS A 19 24.68 13.56 -21.19
C LYS A 19 23.50 14.54 -21.07
N GLY A 20 22.74 14.73 -22.15
CA GLY A 20 21.58 15.62 -22.15
C GLY A 20 20.62 15.28 -21.01
N HIS A 21 19.88 16.28 -20.53
CA HIS A 21 18.94 16.13 -19.43
C HIS A 21 18.05 14.89 -19.64
N ARG A 22 18.22 13.88 -18.79
CA ARG A 22 17.31 12.73 -18.77
C ARG A 22 15.92 13.28 -18.48
N ARG A 23 14.98 13.08 -19.40
CA ARG A 23 13.56 13.34 -19.11
C ARG A 23 13.18 12.43 -17.96
N VAL A 24 13.03 13.02 -16.77
CA VAL A 24 12.47 12.31 -15.62
C VAL A 24 11.07 11.87 -16.05
N PRO A 25 10.73 10.58 -15.95
CA PRO A 25 9.39 10.12 -16.28
C PRO A 25 8.39 10.97 -15.49
N ARG A 26 7.44 11.60 -16.19
CA ARG A 26 6.36 12.31 -15.52
C ARG A 26 5.66 11.33 -14.58
N PRO A 27 5.32 11.76 -13.35
CA PRO A 27 4.57 10.92 -12.44
C PRO A 27 3.31 10.44 -13.16
N MET A 28 2.97 9.16 -13.00
CA MET A 28 1.91 8.48 -13.76
C MET A 28 0.58 9.25 -13.76
N ARG A 29 0.28 9.95 -12.65
CA ARG A 29 -0.87 10.85 -12.49
C ARG A 29 -0.94 11.94 -13.56
N ASP A 30 0.16 12.63 -13.86
CA ASP A 30 0.19 13.69 -14.89
C ASP A 30 -0.10 13.14 -16.28
N ARG A 31 0.35 11.91 -16.55
CA ARG A 31 0.07 11.22 -17.81
C ARG A 31 -1.41 10.87 -17.93
N LEU A 32 -2.04 10.42 -16.84
CA LEU A 32 -3.49 10.17 -16.79
C LEU A 32 -4.29 11.46 -16.98
N LEU A 33 -3.91 12.55 -16.32
CA LEU A 33 -4.58 13.85 -16.49
C LEU A 33 -4.44 14.38 -17.93
N THR A 34 -3.26 14.21 -18.54
CA THR A 34 -3.06 14.55 -19.95
C THR A 34 -3.93 13.68 -20.87
N ALA A 35 -4.09 12.40 -20.56
CA ALA A 35 -4.97 11.51 -21.31
C ALA A 35 -6.45 11.89 -21.17
N ALA A 36 -6.90 12.25 -19.96
CA ALA A 36 -8.25 12.76 -19.73
C ALA A 36 -8.54 14.02 -20.55
N GLN A 37 -7.59 14.97 -20.60
CA GLN A 37 -7.73 16.16 -21.42
C GLN A 37 -7.89 15.83 -22.92
N ARG A 38 -7.10 14.87 -23.44
CA ARG A 38 -7.23 14.44 -24.84
C ARG A 38 -8.56 13.76 -25.13
N LEU A 39 -9.13 13.05 -24.16
CA LEU A 39 -10.45 12.42 -24.29
C LEU A 39 -11.56 13.48 -24.37
N ASP A 40 -11.47 14.57 -23.61
CA ASP A 40 -12.39 15.70 -23.74
C ASP A 40 -12.30 16.35 -25.12
N GLU A 41 -11.08 16.64 -25.60
CA GLU A 41 -10.84 17.23 -26.92
C GLU A 41 -11.37 16.34 -28.06
N ALA A 42 -11.39 15.02 -27.85
CA ALA A 42 -11.90 14.05 -28.80
C ALA A 42 -13.43 13.78 -28.67
N GLY A 43 -14.12 14.46 -27.75
CA GLY A 43 -15.57 14.33 -27.57
C GLY A 43 -16.02 13.13 -26.73
N PHE A 44 -15.16 12.61 -25.84
CA PHE A 44 -15.47 11.51 -24.91
C PHE A 44 -15.46 11.99 -23.44
N PRO A 45 -16.41 12.86 -23.04
CA PRO A 45 -16.39 13.49 -21.72
C PRO A 45 -16.56 12.49 -20.56
N ASP A 46 -17.36 11.43 -20.75
CA ASP A 46 -17.57 10.41 -19.72
C ASP A 46 -16.26 9.63 -19.46
N SER A 47 -15.57 9.20 -20.51
CA SER A 47 -14.28 8.52 -20.37
C SER A 47 -13.20 9.43 -19.78
N ALA A 48 -13.23 10.73 -20.09
CA ALA A 48 -12.33 11.70 -19.48
C ALA A 48 -12.61 11.85 -17.97
N ALA A 49 -13.89 11.85 -17.56
CA ALA A 49 -14.29 11.87 -16.16
C ALA A 49 -13.82 10.63 -15.41
N ASP A 50 -13.96 9.43 -15.98
CA ASP A 50 -13.47 8.18 -15.39
C ASP A 50 -11.95 8.21 -15.18
N VAL A 51 -11.19 8.66 -16.18
CA VAL A 51 -9.72 8.74 -16.07
C VAL A 51 -9.30 9.76 -15.00
N ARG A 52 -10.04 10.86 -14.84
CA ARG A 52 -9.82 11.82 -13.73
C ARG A 52 -10.13 11.21 -12.38
N ALA A 53 -11.22 10.46 -12.27
CA ALA A 53 -11.59 9.76 -11.06
C ALA A 53 -10.48 8.79 -10.63
N VAL A 54 -9.94 8.00 -11.57
CA VAL A 54 -8.81 7.10 -11.30
C VAL A 54 -7.52 7.85 -10.93
N ALA A 55 -7.28 9.03 -11.53
CA ALA A 55 -6.14 9.87 -11.23
C ALA A 55 -6.28 10.69 -9.93
N ALA A 56 -7.46 10.71 -9.31
CA ALA A 56 -7.69 11.33 -8.02
C ALA A 56 -7.03 10.53 -6.88
N PRO A 57 -6.70 11.15 -5.74
CA PRO A 57 -6.25 10.41 -4.56
C PRO A 57 -7.27 9.33 -4.18
N GLY A 58 -6.83 8.08 -4.04
CA GLY A 58 -7.73 6.94 -3.75
C GLY A 58 -8.52 6.37 -4.94
N GLY A 59 -8.49 7.02 -6.12
CA GLY A 59 -9.25 6.57 -7.31
C GLY A 59 -8.87 5.18 -7.80
N TRP A 60 -7.61 4.79 -7.66
CA TRP A 60 -7.14 3.44 -7.99
C TRP A 60 -7.76 2.35 -7.09
N THR A 61 -8.14 2.68 -5.86
CA THR A 61 -8.78 1.74 -4.93
C THR A 61 -10.22 1.42 -5.37
N MET A 62 -10.93 2.39 -5.97
CA MET A 62 -12.27 2.19 -6.51
C MET A 62 -12.30 1.15 -7.64
N LEU A 63 -11.28 1.16 -8.53
CA LEU A 63 -11.16 0.15 -9.58
C LEU A 63 -10.99 -1.26 -8.99
N ARG A 64 -10.12 -1.40 -7.97
CA ARG A 64 -9.89 -2.69 -7.30
C ARG A 64 -11.11 -3.19 -6.54
N ALA A 65 -11.88 -2.32 -5.89
CA ALA A 65 -13.06 -2.70 -5.15
C ALA A 65 -14.11 -3.39 -6.03
N LYS A 66 -14.25 -2.95 -7.29
CA LYS A 66 -15.20 -3.51 -8.25
C LYS A 66 -14.78 -4.90 -8.75
N ASP A 67 -13.49 -5.11 -9.00
CA ASP A 67 -12.96 -6.41 -9.43
C ASP A 67 -12.99 -7.45 -8.30
N THR A 68 -12.91 -7.02 -7.04
CA THR A 68 -12.89 -7.90 -5.87
C THR A 68 -14.29 -8.22 -5.32
N ALA A 69 -15.37 -7.71 -5.94
CA ALA A 69 -16.75 -7.98 -5.55
C ALA A 69 -17.23 -9.39 -5.95
N GLU A 70 -16.39 -10.21 -6.59
CA GLU A 70 -16.61 -11.66 -6.67
C GLU A 70 -16.75 -12.21 -5.25
N LYS A 71 -17.86 -12.92 -5.01
CA LYS A 71 -18.29 -13.48 -3.72
C LYS A 71 -17.17 -14.27 -3.05
N SER A 72 -16.29 -13.60 -2.31
CA SER A 72 -15.35 -14.30 -1.44
C SER A 72 -16.18 -15.03 -0.39
N SER A 73 -16.09 -16.37 -0.40
CA SER A 73 -16.64 -17.23 0.64
C SER A 73 -15.80 -17.12 1.92
N GLY A 74 -15.56 -15.88 2.35
CA GLY A 74 -14.65 -15.55 3.44
C GLY A 74 -15.25 -15.92 4.80
N THR A 75 -14.41 -16.45 5.67
CA THR A 75 -14.76 -16.70 7.06
C THR A 75 -14.82 -15.37 7.81
N ASN A 76 -15.77 -15.24 8.74
CA ASN A 76 -15.84 -14.06 9.61
C ASN A 76 -14.62 -14.01 10.54
N LEU A 77 -13.88 -12.90 10.49
CA LEU A 77 -12.82 -12.52 11.40
C LEU A 77 -13.36 -11.49 12.40
N PRO A 78 -13.60 -11.89 13.67
CA PRO A 78 -14.02 -10.94 14.70
C PRO A 78 -12.83 -10.10 15.15
N LEU A 79 -13.00 -8.78 15.11
CA LEU A 79 -12.02 -7.78 15.54
C LEU A 79 -12.58 -7.00 16.73
N THR A 80 -11.97 -7.12 17.90
CA THR A 80 -12.34 -6.32 19.07
C THR A 80 -11.63 -4.97 19.02
N ILE A 81 -12.36 -3.89 18.76
CA ILE A 81 -11.84 -2.53 18.60
C ILE A 81 -12.67 -1.52 19.38
N ASP A 82 -12.18 -0.29 19.47
CA ASP A 82 -12.90 0.81 20.09
C ASP A 82 -14.10 1.19 19.22
N ARG A 83 -15.23 1.54 19.86
CA ARG A 83 -16.45 1.93 19.15
C ARG A 83 -16.21 3.09 18.18
N ASP A 84 -15.49 4.11 18.63
CA ASP A 84 -15.22 5.30 17.83
C ASP A 84 -14.33 4.97 16.63
N LEU A 85 -13.34 4.09 16.83
CA LEU A 85 -12.50 3.58 15.74
C LEU A 85 -13.32 2.76 14.73
N ARG A 86 -14.24 1.91 15.20
CA ARG A 86 -15.13 1.14 14.31
C ARG A 86 -15.96 2.09 13.44
N ASP A 87 -16.54 3.10 14.06
CA ASP A 87 -17.46 4.02 13.39
C ASP A 87 -16.68 4.88 12.37
N ALA A 88 -15.47 5.36 12.72
CA ALA A 88 -14.57 6.05 11.80
C ALA A 88 -14.13 5.17 10.61
N LEU A 89 -13.77 3.90 10.86
CA LEU A 89 -13.40 2.96 9.79
C LEU A 89 -14.57 2.70 8.83
N LYS A 90 -15.79 2.59 9.34
CA LYS A 90 -16.99 2.40 8.51
C LYS A 90 -17.29 3.64 7.68
N GLU A 91 -17.27 4.81 8.29
CA GLU A 91 -17.48 6.08 7.59
C GLU A 91 -16.49 6.25 6.43
N LYS A 92 -15.20 5.98 6.67
CA LYS A 92 -14.18 6.03 5.61
C LYS A 92 -14.37 4.95 4.55
N ALA A 93 -14.70 3.73 4.94
CA ALA A 93 -14.97 2.67 3.97
C ALA A 93 -16.15 3.03 3.04
N ASP A 94 -17.21 3.61 3.60
CA ASP A 94 -18.37 4.08 2.85
C ASP A 94 -18.01 5.29 1.96
N GLU A 95 -17.19 6.23 2.43
CA GLU A 95 -16.69 7.39 1.66
C GLU A 95 -15.92 6.95 0.40
N PHE A 96 -15.05 5.93 0.54
CA PHE A 96 -14.26 5.40 -0.57
C PHE A 96 -14.99 4.33 -1.40
N GLY A 97 -16.16 3.87 -0.97
CA GLY A 97 -16.89 2.79 -1.63
C GLY A 97 -16.16 1.45 -1.58
N VAL A 98 -15.38 1.20 -0.53
CA VAL A 98 -14.58 -0.02 -0.35
C VAL A 98 -15.14 -0.88 0.77
N THR A 99 -14.95 -2.20 0.68
CA THR A 99 -15.32 -3.08 1.80
C THR A 99 -14.15 -3.23 2.77
N LEU A 100 -14.41 -3.21 4.08
CA LEU A 100 -13.37 -3.47 5.08
C LEU A 100 -12.67 -4.83 4.87
N GLY A 101 -13.40 -5.82 4.34
CA GLY A 101 -12.86 -7.13 3.98
C GLY A 101 -11.79 -7.07 2.89
N SER A 102 -12.02 -6.31 1.81
CA SER A 102 -11.03 -6.13 0.74
C SER A 102 -9.80 -5.38 1.23
N VAL A 103 -9.98 -4.36 2.08
CA VAL A 103 -8.85 -3.62 2.68
C VAL A 103 -7.99 -4.54 3.54
N VAL A 104 -8.60 -5.35 4.43
CA VAL A 104 -7.86 -6.32 5.25
C VAL A 104 -7.16 -7.38 4.41
N ALA A 105 -7.81 -7.87 3.35
CA ALA A 105 -7.20 -8.84 2.43
C ALA A 105 -5.95 -8.25 1.75
N ASP A 106 -5.97 -6.99 1.33
CA ASP A 106 -4.80 -6.31 0.76
C ASP A 106 -3.66 -6.19 1.77
N GLY A 107 -3.97 -5.84 3.03
CA GLY A 107 -2.98 -5.82 4.11
C GLY A 107 -2.34 -7.19 4.35
N PHE A 108 -3.14 -8.24 4.39
CA PHE A 108 -2.65 -9.61 4.55
C PHE A 108 -1.73 -10.02 3.39
N ARG A 109 -2.07 -9.69 2.14
CA ARG A 109 -1.21 -9.97 0.97
C ARG A 109 0.14 -9.28 1.11
N LYS A 110 0.18 -8.02 1.53
CA LYS A 110 1.43 -7.26 1.73
C LYS A 110 2.31 -7.86 2.83
N VAL A 111 1.69 -8.29 3.93
CA VAL A 111 2.40 -8.98 5.02
C VAL A 111 2.97 -10.31 4.56
N VAL A 112 2.20 -11.09 3.80
CA VAL A 112 2.66 -12.37 3.23
C VAL A 112 3.81 -12.16 2.25
N ALA A 113 3.75 -11.11 1.44
CA ALA A 113 4.84 -10.71 0.55
C ALA A 113 6.08 -10.17 1.28
N GLY A 114 5.96 -9.83 2.58
CA GLY A 114 7.05 -9.21 3.34
C GLY A 114 7.29 -7.74 2.97
N GLU A 115 6.36 -7.10 2.28
CA GLU A 115 6.47 -5.70 1.85
C GLU A 115 6.08 -4.71 2.95
N TRP A 116 5.36 -5.18 3.96
CA TRP A 116 4.86 -4.35 5.04
C TRP A 116 4.92 -5.10 6.37
N LEU A 117 5.36 -4.40 7.41
CA LEU A 117 5.46 -4.89 8.77
C LEU A 117 4.51 -4.05 9.64
N PRO A 118 3.58 -4.68 10.37
CA PRO A 118 2.60 -3.92 11.14
C PRO A 118 3.28 -3.04 12.20
N PRO A 119 2.79 -1.82 12.45
CA PRO A 119 3.17 -1.05 13.62
C PRO A 119 2.55 -1.63 14.90
N LYS A 120 3.22 -1.41 16.03
CA LYS A 120 2.69 -1.80 17.33
C LYS A 120 1.56 -0.86 17.73
N LEU A 121 0.34 -1.39 17.80
CA LEU A 121 -0.83 -0.64 18.25
C LEU A 121 -0.79 -0.43 19.77
N ALA A 122 -1.08 0.79 20.22
CA ALA A 122 -1.25 1.09 21.63
C ALA A 122 -2.50 0.41 22.17
N ARG A 123 -2.40 -0.18 23.37
CA ARG A 123 -3.57 -0.76 24.04
C ARG A 123 -4.38 0.36 24.65
N SER A 124 -5.55 0.62 24.08
CA SER A 124 -6.58 1.45 24.71
C SER A 124 -7.24 0.65 25.85
N SER A 125 -7.04 1.08 27.10
CA SER A 125 -7.58 0.43 28.31
C SER A 125 -8.94 0.97 28.75
N THR A 126 -9.34 2.15 28.25
CA THR A 126 -10.50 2.92 28.74
C THR A 126 -11.68 2.97 27.77
N ALA A 127 -11.54 2.43 26.56
CA ALA A 127 -12.58 2.57 25.54
C ALA A 127 -13.65 1.48 25.59
N ASN A 128 -14.88 1.87 25.23
CA ASN A 128 -15.99 0.96 24.96
C ASN A 128 -15.63 0.06 23.76
N LYS A 129 -15.28 -1.20 24.07
CA LYS A 129 -14.91 -2.21 23.06
C LYS A 129 -16.15 -2.76 22.36
N VAL A 130 -16.07 -2.90 21.06
CA VAL A 130 -17.09 -3.52 20.21
C VAL A 130 -16.43 -4.54 19.27
N VAL A 131 -17.19 -5.57 18.88
CA VAL A 131 -16.73 -6.55 17.90
C VAL A 131 -17.13 -6.09 16.50
N LEU A 132 -16.14 -5.88 15.64
CA LEU A 132 -16.31 -5.66 14.21
C LEU A 132 -16.04 -6.99 13.49
N ASN A 133 -17.03 -7.51 12.79
CA ASN A 133 -16.87 -8.72 11.98
C ASN A 133 -16.48 -8.33 10.55
N VAL A 134 -15.32 -8.81 10.10
CA VAL A 134 -14.82 -8.60 8.74
C VAL A 134 -14.71 -9.94 8.03
N ARG A 135 -15.10 -10.03 6.76
CA ARG A 135 -14.94 -11.27 5.98
C ARG A 135 -13.60 -11.26 5.25
N VAL A 136 -12.84 -12.32 5.44
CA VAL A 136 -11.54 -12.53 4.77
C VAL A 136 -11.45 -13.97 4.30
N ASP A 137 -10.79 -14.18 3.17
CA ASP A 137 -10.51 -15.49 2.61
C ASP A 137 -9.76 -16.39 3.62
N ASP A 138 -10.20 -17.66 3.72
CA ASP A 138 -9.67 -18.60 4.71
C ASP A 138 -8.23 -19.05 4.40
N ASP A 139 -7.89 -19.18 3.12
CA ASP A 139 -6.55 -19.57 2.69
C ASP A 139 -5.56 -18.44 2.94
N LEU A 140 -5.98 -17.19 2.72
CA LEU A 140 -5.17 -16.03 3.07
C LEU A 140 -4.93 -15.95 4.59
N ARG A 141 -5.95 -16.25 5.40
CA ARG A 141 -5.79 -16.32 6.87
C ARG A 141 -4.80 -17.40 7.29
N LYS A 142 -4.84 -18.58 6.68
CA LYS A 142 -3.88 -19.67 6.95
C LYS A 142 -2.45 -19.26 6.58
N GLN A 143 -2.27 -18.57 5.46
CA GLN A 143 -0.96 -18.06 5.04
C GLN A 143 -0.40 -17.06 6.06
N VAL A 144 -1.22 -16.12 6.53
CA VAL A 144 -0.82 -15.16 7.58
C VAL A 144 -0.51 -15.89 8.89
N ASP A 145 -1.28 -16.91 9.25
CA ASP A 145 -1.02 -17.70 10.46
C ASP A 145 0.31 -18.43 10.41
N ALA A 146 0.71 -18.93 9.23
CA ALA A 146 1.98 -19.62 9.02
C ALA A 146 3.21 -18.70 9.19
N ILE A 147 3.07 -17.40 8.92
CA ILE A 147 4.18 -16.43 8.99
C ILE A 147 4.20 -15.62 10.29
N LYS A 148 3.16 -15.68 11.12
CA LYS A 148 3.02 -14.85 12.34
C LYS A 148 4.21 -14.99 13.30
N ASP A 149 4.79 -16.19 13.39
CA ASP A 149 5.91 -16.47 14.29
C ASP A 149 7.23 -15.89 13.78
N ARG A 150 7.36 -15.75 12.46
CA ARG A 150 8.46 -14.99 11.84
C ARG A 150 8.28 -13.50 12.12
N LEU A 151 7.09 -12.97 11.83
CA LEU A 151 6.78 -11.55 12.04
C LEU A 151 6.92 -11.12 13.49
N THR A 152 6.51 -11.98 14.44
CA THR A 152 6.64 -11.70 15.87
C THR A 152 8.11 -11.57 16.30
N ARG A 153 9.01 -12.37 15.70
CA ARG A 153 10.45 -12.28 15.95
C ARG A 153 11.06 -11.03 15.32
N GLU A 154 10.68 -10.71 14.08
CA GLU A 154 11.16 -9.52 13.36
C GLU A 154 10.67 -8.21 13.99
N ALA A 155 9.42 -8.16 14.41
CA ALA A 155 8.79 -6.97 14.98
C ALA A 155 9.14 -6.77 16.47
N GLY A 156 9.65 -7.79 17.16
CA GLY A 156 9.95 -7.72 18.60
C GLY A 156 8.72 -7.67 19.50
N TYR A 157 7.51 -7.92 18.97
CA TYR A 157 6.27 -7.99 19.73
C TYR A 157 5.31 -9.01 19.12
N ARG A 158 4.31 -9.46 19.90
CA ARG A 158 3.33 -10.45 19.44
C ARG A 158 2.45 -9.86 18.33
N VAL A 159 2.65 -10.34 17.10
CA VAL A 159 1.81 -10.00 15.95
C VAL A 159 0.64 -10.98 15.85
N THR A 160 -0.57 -10.45 15.65
CA THR A 160 -1.80 -11.24 15.48
C THR A 160 -2.51 -10.85 14.18
N GLN A 161 -3.36 -11.74 13.64
CA GLN A 161 -4.20 -11.41 12.48
C GLN A 161 -5.03 -10.15 12.73
N SER A 162 -5.57 -10.00 13.93
CA SER A 162 -6.37 -8.83 14.31
C SER A 162 -5.53 -7.55 14.34
N SER A 163 -4.33 -7.57 14.90
CA SER A 163 -3.47 -6.38 14.95
C SER A 163 -3.02 -5.95 13.55
N ILE A 164 -2.72 -6.90 12.66
CA ILE A 164 -2.42 -6.63 11.25
C ILE A 164 -3.62 -5.96 10.57
N ALA A 165 -4.81 -6.55 10.72
CA ALA A 165 -6.03 -6.06 10.08
C ALA A 165 -6.35 -4.62 10.53
N ILE A 166 -6.28 -4.35 11.84
CA ILE A 166 -6.58 -3.02 12.40
C ILE A 166 -5.56 -1.99 11.93
N ALA A 167 -4.27 -2.30 12.02
CA ALA A 167 -3.21 -1.36 11.63
C ALA A 167 -3.27 -1.03 10.13
N TRP A 168 -3.49 -2.04 9.28
CA TRP A 168 -3.59 -1.83 7.85
C TRP A 168 -4.85 -1.02 7.47
N MET A 169 -6.01 -1.33 8.05
CA MET A 169 -7.24 -0.56 7.80
C MET A 169 -7.09 0.90 8.22
N ALA A 170 -6.43 1.16 9.36
CA ALA A 170 -6.18 2.51 9.83
C ALA A 170 -5.24 3.28 8.89
N GLU A 171 -4.15 2.66 8.45
CA GLU A 171 -3.19 3.26 7.53
C GLU A 171 -3.81 3.53 6.14
N ASP A 172 -4.50 2.55 5.57
CA ASP A 172 -5.06 2.63 4.21
C ASP A 172 -6.23 3.62 4.12
N LEU A 173 -7.06 3.70 5.16
CA LEU A 173 -8.19 4.63 5.24
C LEU A 173 -7.83 6.00 5.84
N GLY A 174 -6.58 6.18 6.30
CA GLY A 174 -6.11 7.41 6.92
C GLY A 174 -6.82 7.74 8.24
N VAL A 175 -7.13 6.72 9.03
CA VAL A 175 -7.73 6.87 10.37
C VAL A 175 -6.62 6.82 11.41
N ASP A 176 -6.54 7.85 12.24
CA ASP A 176 -5.54 7.92 13.30
C ASP A 176 -5.80 6.84 14.36
N VAL A 177 -4.82 5.96 14.52
CA VAL A 177 -4.75 4.99 15.61
C VAL A 177 -3.52 5.29 16.44
N ALA A 178 -3.65 5.22 17.76
CA ALA A 178 -2.50 5.36 18.65
C ALA A 178 -1.51 4.21 18.39
N THR A 179 -0.36 4.53 17.83
CA THR A 179 0.77 3.61 17.66
C THR A 179 1.80 3.85 18.76
N VAL A 180 2.48 2.80 19.19
CA VAL A 180 3.65 2.92 20.06
C VAL A 180 4.86 2.88 19.15
N ASP A 181 5.57 4.00 19.05
CA ASP A 181 6.85 4.05 18.35
C ASP A 181 7.76 3.00 18.97
N THR A 182 8.09 1.99 18.18
CA THR A 182 9.00 0.93 18.59
C THR A 182 10.33 1.32 17.98
N GLU A 183 11.22 1.95 18.76
CA GLU A 183 12.58 2.20 18.30
C GLU A 183 13.20 0.84 17.92
N PRO A 184 13.84 0.72 16.74
CA PRO A 184 14.51 -0.51 16.36
C PRO A 184 15.61 -0.78 17.37
N ALA A 185 15.61 -1.98 17.97
CA ALA A 185 16.70 -2.39 18.85
C ALA A 185 18.00 -2.44 18.04
N GLU A 186 18.96 -1.58 18.39
CA GLU A 186 20.35 -1.59 17.89
C GLU A 186 21.08 -2.90 18.21
#